data_AF-A0A914GF92-F1
#
_entry.id   AF-A0A914GF92-F1
#
_cell.length_a   1.000
_cell.length_b   1.000
_cell.length_c   1.000
_cell.angle_alpha   90.00
_cell.angle_beta   90.00
_cell.angle_gamma   90.00
#
_symmetry.space_group_name_H-M   'P 1'
#
loop_
_entity.id
_entity.type
_entity.pdbx_description
1 polymer ?
#
loop_
_entity_poly.entity_id
_entity_poly.type
_entity_poly.pdbx_seq_one_letter_code
_entity_poly.pdbx_strand_id
1 'polypeptide(L)'
;GATVEDFPGFPKAPSRPINAYISGNRDVDHGSLEDIVKLRKEFASGSIDTKPYFDQYAEECKVYVEKIKKYLEKHSSELQESHITHINGIITKTLKSINAKPSSSTQKKVKKEKKTAFDWYKDANPELYADKDEET
;
A
#
# COMPACT_ATOMS: atom_id res chain seq x y z
N GLY A 1 18.87 8.14 -10.02
CA GLY A 1 19.11 9.11 -8.93
C GLY A 1 19.00 8.37 -7.63
N ALA A 2 19.85 8.68 -6.64
CA ALA A 2 19.72 8.12 -5.30
C ALA A 2 18.32 8.45 -4.73
N THR A 3 17.69 7.48 -4.08
CA THR A 3 16.41 7.73 -3.42
C THR A 3 16.66 8.43 -2.09
N VAL A 4 15.67 9.17 -1.59
CA VAL A 4 15.81 9.86 -0.29
C VAL A 4 16.02 8.85 0.86
N GLU A 5 15.58 7.61 0.66
CA GLU A 5 15.74 6.49 1.58
C GLU A 5 17.19 5.99 1.66
N ASP A 6 18.02 6.29 0.65
CA ASP A 6 19.44 5.94 0.63
C ASP A 6 20.31 6.93 1.42
N PHE A 7 19.74 8.06 1.88
CA PHE A 7 20.49 9.04 2.65
C PHE A 7 20.81 8.51 4.06
N PRO A 8 22.04 8.77 4.55
CA PRO A 8 22.46 8.29 5.86
C PRO A 8 21.56 8.88 6.95
N GLY A 9 21.04 8.00 7.81
CA GLY A 9 20.18 8.40 8.92
C GLY A 9 18.72 8.66 8.54
N PHE A 10 18.30 8.37 7.30
CA PHE A 10 16.88 8.42 6.96
C PHE A 10 16.08 7.45 7.85
N PRO A 11 15.00 7.89 8.50
CA PRO A 11 14.20 7.03 9.36
C PRO A 11 13.64 5.83 8.59
N LYS A 12 13.64 4.64 9.20
CA LYS A 12 13.01 3.45 8.61
C LYS A 12 11.50 3.46 8.84
N ALA A 13 10.75 3.08 7.81
CA ALA A 13 9.31 2.92 7.91
C ALA A 13 8.92 1.84 8.94
N PRO A 14 7.79 2.01 9.66
CA PRO A 14 7.32 1.03 10.61
C PRO A 14 6.86 -0.26 9.92
N SER A 15 6.91 -1.37 10.66
CA SER A 15 6.52 -2.68 10.13
C SER A 15 5.01 -2.74 9.97
N ARG A 16 4.52 -3.31 8.87
CA ARG A 16 3.07 -3.44 8.65
C ARG A 16 2.42 -4.33 9.73
N PRO A 17 1.14 -4.09 10.10
CA PRO A 17 0.43 -4.87 11.11
C PRO A 17 0.50 -6.39 10.89
N ILE A 18 0.36 -6.82 9.63
CA ILE A 18 0.48 -8.23 9.25
C ILE A 18 1.85 -8.84 9.55
N ASN A 19 2.92 -8.06 9.36
CA ASN A 19 4.28 -8.54 9.61
C ASN A 19 4.53 -8.66 11.12
N ALA A 20 4.00 -7.71 11.90
CA ALA A 20 4.02 -7.80 13.37
C ALA A 20 3.29 -9.06 13.86
N TYR A 21 2.10 -9.34 13.31
CA TYR A 21 1.36 -10.56 13.59
C TYR A 21 2.15 -11.83 13.24
N ILE A 22 2.72 -11.91 12.03
CA ILE A 22 3.52 -13.07 11.61
C ILE A 22 4.74 -13.25 12.51
N SER A 23 5.45 -12.18 12.85
CA SER A 23 6.63 -12.24 13.73
C SER A 23 6.32 -12.63 15.17
N GLY A 24 5.09 -12.37 15.63
CA GLY A 24 4.62 -12.76 16.95
C GLY A 24 4.27 -14.25 17.04
N ASN A 25 3.94 -14.90 15.92
CA ASN A 25 3.63 -16.32 15.84
C ASN A 25 4.93 -17.14 15.70
N ARG A 26 5.68 -17.21 16.81
CA ARG A 26 7.01 -17.86 16.90
C ARG A 26 7.00 -19.38 16.69
N ASP A 27 5.83 -20.01 16.80
CA ASP A 27 5.67 -21.46 16.62
C ASP A 27 5.54 -21.87 15.15
N VAL A 28 5.46 -20.90 14.25
CA VAL A 28 5.49 -21.14 12.81
C VAL A 28 6.94 -21.21 12.37
N ASP A 29 7.30 -22.30 11.69
CA ASP A 29 8.57 -22.34 10.96
C ASP A 29 8.54 -21.23 9.91
N HIS A 30 9.21 -20.12 10.21
CA HIS A 30 9.26 -18.94 9.36
C HIS A 30 9.92 -19.21 7.99
N GLY A 31 10.45 -20.42 7.76
CA GLY A 31 10.92 -20.89 6.46
C GLY A 31 9.81 -21.46 5.55
N SER A 32 8.65 -21.86 6.11
CA SER A 32 7.53 -22.44 5.38
C SER A 32 6.65 -21.36 4.76
N LEU A 33 6.64 -21.28 3.43
CA LEU A 33 5.84 -20.29 2.69
C LEU A 33 4.33 -20.54 2.92
N GLU A 34 3.94 -21.80 3.05
CA GLU A 34 2.57 -22.25 3.28
C GLU A 34 2.01 -21.68 4.59
N ASP A 35 2.81 -21.70 5.66
CA ASP A 35 2.39 -21.21 6.96
C ASP A 35 2.31 -19.67 7.01
N ILE A 36 3.25 -18.98 6.34
CA ILE A 36 3.17 -17.52 6.16
C ILE A 36 1.89 -17.14 5.39
N VAL A 37 1.54 -17.90 4.34
CA VAL A 37 0.31 -17.67 3.57
C VAL A 37 -0.93 -17.93 4.42
N LYS A 38 -0.91 -18.96 5.26
CA LYS A 38 -2.01 -19.27 6.19
C LYS A 38 -2.24 -18.14 7.18
N LEU A 39 -1.18 -17.66 7.86
CA LEU A 39 -1.26 -16.53 8.79
C LEU A 39 -1.78 -15.25 8.11
N ARG A 40 -1.38 -14.99 6.86
CA ARG A 40 -1.91 -13.86 6.08
C ARG A 40 -3.40 -13.99 5.80
N LYS A 41 -3.88 -15.20 5.49
CA LYS A 41 -5.31 -15.45 5.29
C LYS A 41 -6.10 -15.28 6.58
N GLU A 42 -5.60 -15.78 7.70
CA GLU A 42 -6.22 -15.62 9.02
C GLU A 42 -6.36 -14.14 9.38
N PHE A 43 -5.28 -13.37 9.28
CA PHE A 43 -5.27 -11.93 9.54
C PHE A 43 -6.25 -11.17 8.62
N ALA A 44 -6.33 -11.53 7.34
CA ALA A 44 -7.25 -10.90 6.39
C ALA A 44 -8.71 -11.32 6.56
N SER A 45 -8.96 -12.53 7.07
CA SER A 45 -10.31 -13.08 7.24
C SER A 45 -11.08 -12.45 8.40
N GLY A 46 -10.40 -11.73 9.30
CA GLY A 46 -11.00 -11.20 10.53
C GLY A 46 -11.26 -12.29 11.58
N SER A 47 -10.67 -13.49 11.43
CA SER A 47 -10.78 -14.58 12.41
C SER A 47 -10.02 -14.31 13.71
N ILE A 48 -9.20 -13.26 13.74
CA ILE A 48 -8.39 -12.85 14.88
C ILE A 48 -8.68 -11.38 15.21
N ASP A 49 -8.44 -11.00 16.46
CA ASP A 49 -8.45 -9.58 16.83
C ASP A 49 -7.20 -8.89 16.25
N THR A 50 -7.40 -8.13 15.17
CA THR A 50 -6.33 -7.37 14.52
C THR A 50 -6.15 -5.97 15.11
N LYS A 51 -7.09 -5.51 15.94
CA LYS A 51 -7.11 -4.14 16.46
C LYS A 51 -5.81 -3.74 17.18
N PRO A 52 -5.22 -4.58 18.06
CA PRO A 52 -3.98 -4.21 18.74
C PRO A 52 -2.81 -3.93 17.77
N TYR A 53 -2.73 -4.69 16.67
CA TYR A 53 -1.68 -4.52 15.67
C TYR A 53 -1.85 -3.23 14.87
N PHE A 54 -3.09 -2.84 14.58
CA PHE A 54 -3.39 -1.57 13.91
C PHE A 54 -3.18 -0.36 14.83
N ASP A 55 -3.55 -0.47 16.10
CA ASP A 55 -3.33 0.58 17.10
C ASP A 55 -1.83 0.81 17.33
N GLN A 56 -1.05 -0.27 17.51
CA GLN A 56 0.41 -0.19 17.63
C GLN A 56 1.03 0.42 16.38
N TYR A 57 0.62 -0.02 15.19
CA TYR A 57 1.11 0.53 13.93
C TYR A 57 0.81 2.02 13.78
N ALA A 58 -0.36 2.47 14.24
CA ALA A 58 -0.72 3.89 14.22
C ALA A 58 0.22 4.73 15.11
N GLU A 59 0.55 4.26 16.31
CA GLU A 59 1.51 4.92 17.20
C GLU A 59 2.93 4.94 16.59
N GLU A 60 3.38 3.82 16.04
CA GLU A 60 4.68 3.74 15.35
C GLU A 60 4.74 4.69 14.14
N CYS A 61 3.64 4.82 13.39
CA CYS A 61 3.54 5.77 12.28
C CYS A 61 3.62 7.23 12.76
N LYS A 62 3.03 7.58 13.90
CA LYS A 62 3.16 8.94 14.48
C LYS A 62 4.61 9.24 14.82
N VAL A 63 5.28 8.31 15.51
CA VAL A 63 6.70 8.43 15.86
C VAL A 63 7.58 8.51 14.61
N TYR A 64 7.26 7.72 13.57
CA TYR A 64 7.97 7.77 12.28
C TYR A 64 7.85 9.13 11.61
N VAL A 65 6.65 9.72 11.58
CA VAL A 65 6.43 11.07 11.03
C VAL A 65 7.24 12.11 11.80
N GLU A 66 7.30 12.03 13.14
CA GLU A 66 8.13 12.96 13.92
C GLU A 66 9.62 12.81 13.62
N LYS A 67 10.12 11.57 13.47
CA LYS A 67 11.51 11.31 13.08
C LYS A 67 11.83 11.89 11.71
N ILE A 68 10.93 11.75 10.74
CA ILE A 68 11.09 12.32 9.40
C ILE A 68 11.10 13.85 9.46
N LYS A 69 10.22 14.48 10.25
CA LYS A 69 10.20 15.94 10.42
C LYS A 69 11.52 16.44 11.01
N LYS A 70 12.03 15.79 12.06
CA LYS A 70 13.34 16.10 12.64
C LYS A 70 14.49 15.92 11.64
N TYR A 71 14.41 14.87 10.81
CA TYR A 71 15.37 14.65 9.74
C TYR A 71 15.35 15.77 8.70
N LEU A 72 14.16 16.20 8.26
CA LEU A 72 13.98 17.34 7.36
C LEU A 72 14.55 18.62 7.95
N GLU A 73 14.28 18.92 9.22
CA GLU A 73 14.82 20.13 9.87
C GLU A 73 16.35 20.11 9.86
N LYS A 74 16.95 18.97 10.25
CA LYS A 74 18.40 18.81 10.36
C LYS A 74 19.13 18.85 9.01
N HIS A 75 18.54 18.27 7.97
CA HIS A 75 19.16 18.14 6.64
C HIS A 75 18.55 19.07 5.57
N SER A 76 17.72 20.04 5.98
CA SER A 76 16.99 20.95 5.09
C SER A 76 17.91 21.71 4.13
N SER A 77 19.13 22.04 4.55
CA SER A 77 20.13 22.75 3.73
C SER A 77 20.88 21.84 2.74
N GLU A 78 20.90 20.53 2.97
CA GLU A 78 21.60 19.54 2.14
C GLU A 78 20.66 18.85 1.13
N LEU A 79 19.36 18.86 1.42
CA LEU A 79 18.34 18.22 0.60
C LEU A 79 17.93 19.12 -0.57
N GLN A 80 17.88 18.53 -1.77
CA GLN A 80 17.27 19.17 -2.94
C GLN A 80 15.74 19.30 -2.73
N GLU A 81 15.14 20.28 -3.40
CA GLU A 81 13.71 20.57 -3.32
C GLU A 81 12.81 19.38 -3.73
N SER A 82 13.28 18.58 -4.70
CA SER A 82 12.64 17.32 -5.10
C SER A 82 12.58 16.29 -3.96
N HIS A 83 13.64 16.19 -3.16
CA HIS A 83 13.70 15.30 -2.00
C HIS A 83 12.75 15.79 -0.90
N ILE A 84 12.68 17.09 -0.67
CA ILE A 84 11.76 17.69 0.31
C ILE A 84 10.30 17.39 -0.07
N THR A 85 9.96 17.55 -1.36
CA THR A 85 8.61 17.22 -1.87
C THR A 85 8.30 15.74 -1.69
N HIS A 86 9.26 14.86 -1.98
CA HIS A 86 9.10 13.43 -1.78
C HIS A 86 8.85 13.08 -0.30
N ILE A 87 9.64 13.63 0.62
CA ILE A 87 9.49 13.40 2.06
C ILE A 87 8.13 13.91 2.56
N ASN A 88 7.71 15.10 2.14
CA ASN A 88 6.38 15.62 2.47
C ASN A 88 5.25 14.71 1.93
N GLY A 89 5.47 14.09 0.77
CA GLY A 89 4.60 13.05 0.23
C GLY A 89 4.53 11.81 1.14
N ILE A 90 5.67 11.36 1.67
CA ILE A 90 5.73 10.24 2.64
C ILE A 90 4.95 10.61 3.90
N ILE A 91 5.21 11.78 4.50
CA ILE A 91 4.49 12.26 5.70
C ILE A 91 2.98 12.25 5.46
N THR A 92 2.54 12.81 4.34
CA THR A 92 1.11 12.92 4.00
C THR A 92 0.47 11.54 3.83
N LYS A 93 1.15 10.60 3.13
CA LYS A 93 0.67 9.23 2.96
C LYS A 93 0.57 8.50 4.30
N THR A 94 1.57 8.65 5.17
CA THR A 94 1.59 8.02 6.50
C THR A 94 0.46 8.56 7.38
N LEU A 95 0.27 9.88 7.44
CA LEU A 95 -0.83 10.49 8.19
C LEU A 95 -2.21 10.07 7.65
N LYS A 96 -2.36 9.94 6.33
CA LYS A 96 -3.59 9.38 5.74
C LYS A 96 -3.81 7.93 6.16
N SER A 97 -2.76 7.11 6.25
CA SER A 97 -2.90 5.71 6.67
C SER A 97 -3.31 5.53 8.13
N ILE A 98 -2.90 6.45 9.03
CA ILE A 98 -3.33 6.47 10.44
C ILE A 98 -4.81 6.84 10.55
N ASN A 99 -5.26 7.83 9.77
CA ASN A 99 -6.63 8.36 9.86
C ASN A 99 -7.63 7.66 8.94
N ALA A 100 -7.16 6.81 8.03
CA ALA A 100 -8.03 5.98 7.21
C ALA A 100 -8.78 5.02 8.14
N LYS A 101 -10.09 5.20 8.27
CA LYS A 101 -10.96 4.19 8.89
C LYS A 101 -10.61 2.84 8.26
N PRO A 102 -10.52 1.75 9.05
CA PRO A 102 -10.29 0.42 8.51
C PRO A 102 -11.38 0.16 7.49
N SER A 103 -11.01 0.28 6.22
CA SER A 103 -11.90 0.03 5.10
C SER A 103 -12.15 -1.47 5.14
N SER A 104 -13.31 -1.86 5.65
CA SER A 104 -13.91 -3.18 5.43
C SER A 104 -14.27 -3.41 3.95
N SER A 105 -13.51 -2.81 3.03
CA SER A 105 -13.51 -3.19 1.63
C SER A 105 -12.86 -4.56 1.55
N THR A 106 -13.67 -5.57 1.88
CA THR A 106 -13.96 -6.64 0.93
C THR A 106 -13.76 -6.03 -0.44
N GLN A 107 -12.67 -6.38 -1.14
CA GLN A 107 -12.57 -6.12 -2.56
C GLN A 107 -13.85 -6.74 -3.12
N LYS A 108 -14.88 -5.92 -3.37
CA LYS A 108 -15.96 -6.31 -4.25
C LYS A 108 -15.21 -6.64 -5.51
N LYS A 109 -15.01 -7.93 -5.76
CA LYS A 109 -14.72 -8.43 -7.10
C LYS A 109 -15.82 -7.80 -7.91
N VAL A 110 -15.50 -6.71 -8.62
CA VAL A 110 -16.37 -6.18 -9.65
C VAL A 110 -16.51 -7.39 -10.56
N LYS A 111 -17.67 -8.07 -10.47
CA LYS A 111 -18.00 -9.15 -11.39
C LYS A 111 -17.84 -8.47 -12.74
N LYS A 112 -16.78 -8.81 -13.48
CA LYS A 112 -16.69 -8.42 -14.88
C LYS A 112 -18.04 -8.82 -15.47
N GLU A 113 -18.82 -7.83 -15.92
CA GLU A 113 -20.10 -8.10 -16.53
C GLU A 113 -19.85 -9.14 -17.63
N LYS A 114 -20.69 -10.18 -17.67
CA LYS A 114 -20.51 -11.24 -18.64
C LYS A 114 -20.65 -10.58 -20.01
N LYS A 115 -19.56 -10.55 -20.80
CA LYS A 115 -19.61 -10.10 -22.19
C LYS A 115 -20.74 -10.84 -22.90
N THR A 116 -21.66 -10.09 -23.48
CA THR A 116 -22.76 -10.64 -24.28
C THR A 116 -22.20 -11.17 -25.60
N ALA A 117 -22.97 -11.98 -26.31
CA ALA A 117 -22.57 -12.45 -27.65
C ALA A 117 -22.28 -11.28 -28.61
N PHE A 118 -22.96 -10.15 -28.41
CA PHE A 118 -22.73 -8.93 -29.17
C PHE A 118 -21.37 -8.29 -28.86
N ASP A 119 -20.95 -8.28 -27.60
CA ASP A 119 -19.62 -7.76 -27.21
C ASP A 119 -18.49 -8.59 -27.82
N TRP A 120 -18.67 -9.92 -27.88
CA TRP A 120 -17.73 -10.82 -28.58
C TRP A 120 -17.66 -10.55 -30.08
N TYR A 121 -18.81 -10.27 -30.70
CA TYR A 121 -18.88 -9.96 -32.13
C TYR A 121 -18.21 -8.61 -32.45
N LYS A 122 -18.39 -7.60 -31.60
CA LYS A 122 -17.73 -6.29 -31.73
C LYS A 122 -16.22 -6.40 -31.58
N ASP A 123 -15.74 -7.16 -30.59
CA ASP A 123 -14.30 -7.42 -30.40
C ASP A 123 -13.69 -8.19 -31.59
N ALA A 124 -14.44 -9.08 -32.23
CA ALA A 124 -13.98 -9.86 -33.37
C ALA A 124 -13.97 -9.06 -34.69
N ASN A 125 -14.74 -7.98 -34.79
CA ASN A 125 -14.87 -7.15 -35.98
C ASN A 125 -14.65 -5.66 -35.64
N PRO A 126 -13.49 -5.28 -35.10
CA PRO A 126 -13.25 -3.90 -34.66
C PRO A 126 -13.31 -2.91 -35.82
N GLU A 127 -12.98 -3.32 -37.04
CA GLU A 127 -13.04 -2.47 -38.25
C GLU A 127 -14.48 -2.09 -38.66
N LEU A 128 -15.48 -2.90 -38.32
CA LEU A 128 -16.89 -2.62 -38.61
C LEU A 128 -17.50 -1.55 -37.68
N TYR A 129 -16.87 -1.34 -36.54
CA TYR A 129 -17.32 -0.42 -35.49
C TYR A 129 -16.26 0.60 -35.10
N ALA A 130 -15.14 0.64 -35.83
CA ALA A 130 -14.24 1.77 -35.81
C ALA A 130 -15.02 2.93 -36.43
N ASP A 131 -15.26 3.97 -35.63
CA ASP A 131 -15.89 5.20 -36.10
C ASP A 131 -15.15 5.64 -37.37
N LYS A 132 -15.85 5.58 -38.51
CA LYS A 132 -15.35 6.14 -39.75
C LYS A 132 -15.26 7.65 -39.57
N ASP A 133 -14.14 8.13 -39.07
CA ASP A 133 -13.65 9.48 -39.35
C ASP A 133 -13.28 9.51 -40.83
N GLU A 134 -14.31 9.59 -41.70
CA GLU A 134 -14.17 10.13 -43.04
C GLU A 134 -14.53 11.61 -42.96
N GLU A 135 -13.50 12.40 -42.68
CA GLU A 135 -13.45 13.84 -42.91
C GLU A 135 -13.82 14.12 -44.38
N THR A 136 -15.00 14.73 -44.60
CA THR A 136 -15.32 15.49 -45.82
C THR A 136 -16.19 16.69 -45.47
#